data_AF-A0A7S1JKA3-F1
#
_entry.id   AF-A0A7S1JKA3-F1
#
_cell.length_a   1.000
_cell.length_b   1.000
_cell.length_c   1.000
_cell.angle_alpha   90.00
_cell.angle_beta   90.00
_cell.angle_gamma   90.00
#
_symmetry.space_group_name_H-M   'P 1'
#
loop_
_entity.id
_entity.type
_entity.pdbx_description
1 polymer ?
#
loop_
_entity_poly.entity_id
_entity_poly.type
_entity_poly.pdbx_seq_one_letter_code
_entity_poly.pdbx_strand_id
1 'polypeptide(L)'
;DTSDGDPMDTHGHGTHSAGTIAATANNRQGIAGIAGVAFGREKIMALKVLCSGGQGSFSDTIQAINYAVAMGATLTSNSYGGGFPFRAREAAIRKAEEAN
;
A
#
# COMPACT_ATOMS: atom_id res chain seq x y z
N ASP A 1 -13.15 5.87 8.60
CA ASP A 1 -12.78 4.46 8.83
C ASP A 1 -11.33 4.18 8.39
N THR A 2 -10.40 5.13 8.56
CA THR A 2 -8.98 4.99 8.15
C THR A 2 -8.01 5.19 9.33
N SER A 3 -8.53 5.35 10.55
CA SER A 3 -7.79 5.89 11.70
C SER A 3 -7.82 4.98 12.94
N ASP A 4 -8.29 3.74 12.82
CA ASP A 4 -8.41 2.76 13.91
C ASP A 4 -7.26 1.74 13.95
N GLY A 5 -6.34 1.82 12.97
CA GLY A 5 -5.20 0.91 12.85
C GLY A 5 -5.56 -0.46 12.27
N ASP A 6 -6.83 -0.71 11.95
CA ASP A 6 -7.24 -1.90 11.20
C ASP A 6 -7.29 -1.55 9.70
N PRO A 7 -6.36 -2.07 8.88
CA PRO A 7 -6.33 -1.76 7.46
C PRO A 7 -7.38 -2.53 6.64
N MET A 8 -8.36 -3.19 7.28
CA MET A 8 -9.40 -3.96 6.59
C MET A 8 -10.05 -3.15 5.47
N ASP A 9 -10.03 -3.73 4.28
CA ASP A 9 -10.57 -3.09 3.09
C ASP A 9 -12.10 -3.22 3.05
N THR A 10 -12.76 -2.08 3.06
CA THR A 10 -14.22 -1.93 3.04
C THR A 10 -14.73 -1.39 1.69
N HIS A 11 -13.82 -1.15 0.73
CA HIS A 11 -14.13 -0.61 -0.59
C HIS A 11 -13.81 -1.63 -1.71
N GLY A 12 -12.73 -2.41 -1.57
CA GLY A 12 -12.32 -3.45 -2.51
C GLY A 12 -11.15 -3.07 -3.43
N HIS A 13 -10.85 -1.78 -3.58
CA HIS A 13 -9.77 -1.30 -4.43
C HIS A 13 -8.37 -1.73 -3.92
N GLY A 14 -8.16 -1.67 -2.60
CA GLY A 14 -6.91 -2.12 -1.99
C GLY A 14 -6.71 -3.62 -2.16
N THR A 15 -7.77 -4.40 -1.93
CA THR A 15 -7.79 -5.85 -2.10
C THR A 15 -7.49 -6.25 -3.54
N HIS A 16 -8.10 -5.58 -4.53
CA HIS A 16 -7.85 -5.84 -5.94
C HIS A 16 -6.39 -5.55 -6.34
N SER A 17 -5.84 -4.41 -5.87
CA SER A 17 -4.44 -4.04 -6.13
C SER A 17 -3.47 -5.04 -5.48
N ALA A 18 -3.70 -5.41 -4.22
CA ALA A 18 -2.91 -6.41 -3.51
C ALA A 18 -2.97 -7.79 -4.19
N GLY A 19 -4.15 -8.21 -4.66
CA GLY A 19 -4.33 -9.47 -5.38
C GLY A 19 -3.56 -9.51 -6.70
N THR A 20 -3.57 -8.41 -7.47
CA THR A 20 -2.79 -8.31 -8.71
C THR A 20 -1.29 -8.53 -8.45
N ILE A 21 -0.79 -8.01 -7.34
CA ILE A 21 0.62 -8.14 -6.96
C ILE A 21 0.90 -9.55 -6.41
N ALA A 22 0.14 -10.03 -5.43
CA ALA A 22 0.56 -11.14 -4.57
C ALA A 22 -0.54 -12.17 -4.24
N ALA A 23 -1.62 -12.27 -5.04
CA ALA A 23 -2.55 -13.38 -4.86
C ALA A 23 -1.83 -14.73 -5.00
N THR A 24 -2.06 -15.64 -4.04
CA THR A 24 -1.36 -16.93 -3.96
C THR A 24 -1.56 -17.75 -5.23
N ALA A 25 -0.47 -18.11 -5.90
CA ALA A 25 -0.52 -18.97 -7.09
C ALA A 25 -0.69 -20.46 -6.71
N ASN A 26 -1.11 -21.28 -7.67
CA ASN A 26 -1.19 -22.75 -7.58
C ASN A 26 -2.04 -23.32 -6.43
N ASN A 27 -2.99 -22.55 -5.89
CA ASN A 27 -3.92 -22.98 -4.83
C ASN A 27 -5.30 -23.45 -5.36
N ARG A 28 -5.50 -23.45 -6.68
CA ARG A 28 -6.77 -23.77 -7.38
C ARG A 28 -7.94 -22.84 -7.03
N GLN A 29 -7.67 -21.62 -6.59
CA GLN A 29 -8.70 -20.65 -6.20
C GLN A 29 -8.39 -19.26 -6.77
N GLY A 30 -9.41 -18.58 -7.29
CA GLY A 30 -9.29 -17.18 -7.72
C GLY A 30 -8.25 -16.96 -8.82
N ILE A 31 -7.31 -16.06 -8.57
CA ILE A 31 -6.27 -15.59 -9.50
C ILE A 31 -4.87 -15.87 -8.96
N ALA A 32 -3.86 -15.77 -9.83
CA ALA A 32 -2.45 -15.73 -9.44
C ALA A 32 -1.90 -14.31 -9.59
N GLY A 33 -1.31 -13.77 -8.52
CA GLY A 33 -0.59 -12.49 -8.55
C GLY A 33 0.81 -12.65 -9.14
N ILE A 34 1.38 -11.56 -9.63
CA ILE A 34 2.69 -11.55 -10.30
C ILE A 34 3.80 -12.08 -9.36
N ALA A 35 3.84 -11.61 -8.12
CA ALA A 35 4.74 -12.08 -7.08
C ALA A 35 4.20 -13.33 -6.34
N GLY A 36 2.94 -13.73 -6.57
CA GLY A 36 2.33 -14.91 -5.94
C GLY A 36 2.97 -16.24 -6.35
N VAL A 37 3.82 -16.22 -7.39
CA VAL A 37 4.69 -17.35 -7.79
C VAL A 37 5.93 -17.48 -6.90
N ALA A 38 6.16 -16.55 -5.97
CA ALA A 38 7.25 -16.64 -5.00
C ALA A 38 6.91 -17.56 -3.80
N PHE A 39 5.72 -18.19 -3.82
CA PHE A 39 5.29 -19.27 -2.92
C PHE A 39 5.40 -18.91 -1.43
N GLY A 40 4.91 -17.73 -1.05
CA GLY A 40 4.83 -17.29 0.35
C GLY A 40 6.07 -16.53 0.86
N ARG A 41 7.01 -16.19 -0.03
CA ARG A 41 8.11 -15.26 0.29
C ARG A 41 7.67 -13.80 0.20
N GLU A 42 6.64 -13.54 -0.59
CA GLU A 42 5.97 -12.26 -0.71
C GLU A 42 5.19 -11.93 0.56
N LYS A 43 5.44 -10.74 1.12
CA LYS A 43 4.70 -10.21 2.27
C LYS A 43 4.09 -8.88 1.87
N ILE A 44 2.81 -8.70 2.16
CA ILE A 44 2.10 -7.44 1.93
C ILE A 44 1.91 -6.73 3.27
N MET A 45 2.34 -5.47 3.32
CA MET A 45 2.02 -4.54 4.40
C MET A 45 0.87 -3.65 3.93
N ALA A 46 -0.33 -3.88 4.45
CA ALA A 46 -1.50 -3.08 4.10
C ALA A 46 -1.53 -1.77 4.90
N LEU A 47 -1.59 -0.64 4.20
CA LEU A 47 -1.75 0.69 4.79
C LEU A 47 -2.97 1.36 4.16
N LYS A 48 -4.06 1.46 4.93
CA LYS A 48 -5.34 1.98 4.44
C LYS A 48 -5.37 3.51 4.58
N VAL A 49 -5.25 4.20 3.45
CA VAL A 49 -5.31 5.68 3.39
C VAL A 49 -6.57 6.21 2.71
N LEU A 50 -7.39 5.32 2.14
CA LEU A 50 -8.68 5.66 1.51
C LEU A 50 -9.83 5.04 2.32
N CYS A 51 -10.85 5.84 2.59
CA CYS A 51 -12.09 5.41 3.24
C CYS A 51 -12.93 4.53 2.31
N SER A 52 -14.04 3.97 2.83
CA SER A 52 -15.01 3.19 2.05
C SER A 52 -15.55 3.90 0.81
N GLY A 53 -15.56 5.24 0.80
CA GLY A 53 -15.93 6.08 -0.35
C GLY A 53 -14.82 6.31 -1.37
N GLY A 54 -13.64 5.71 -1.20
CA GLY A 54 -12.48 5.85 -2.10
C GLY A 54 -11.71 7.17 -1.94
N GLN A 55 -11.99 7.94 -0.88
CA GLN A 55 -11.36 9.24 -0.62
C GLN A 55 -10.36 9.16 0.54
N GLY A 56 -9.34 10.01 0.54
CA GLY A 56 -8.33 10.06 1.59
C GLY A 56 -7.67 11.42 1.70
N SER A 57 -6.93 11.63 2.79
CA SER A 57 -6.21 12.88 3.02
C SER A 57 -4.72 12.74 2.67
N PHE A 58 -4.10 13.86 2.25
CA PHE A 58 -2.66 13.90 2.02
C PHE A 58 -1.86 13.64 3.30
N SER A 59 -2.36 14.10 4.46
CA SER A 59 -1.73 13.87 5.76
C SER A 59 -1.68 12.38 6.12
N ASP A 60 -2.73 11.63 5.83
CA ASP A 60 -2.76 10.18 6.10
C ASP A 60 -1.80 9.44 5.17
N THR A 61 -1.70 9.90 3.91
CA THR A 61 -0.76 9.32 2.95
C THR A 61 0.70 9.53 3.36
N ILE A 62 1.06 10.73 3.81
CA ILE A 62 2.41 11.03 4.30
C ILE A 62 2.72 10.19 5.55
N GLN A 63 1.77 10.05 6.48
CA GLN A 63 1.93 9.20 7.66
C GLN A 63 2.14 7.74 7.27
N ALA A 64 1.37 7.22 6.31
CA ALA A 64 1.53 5.86 5.80
C ALA A 64 2.90 5.63 5.16
N ILE A 65 3.40 6.56 4.32
CA ILE A 65 4.74 6.43 3.72
C ILE A 65 5.81 6.42 4.80
N ASN A 66 5.73 7.34 5.77
CA ASN A 66 6.67 7.36 6.90
C ASN A 66 6.66 6.06 7.69
N TYR A 67 5.47 5.48 7.92
CA TYR A 67 5.31 4.20 8.59
C TYR A 67 5.93 3.06 7.76
N ALA A 68 5.68 3.01 6.46
CA ALA A 68 6.25 2.00 5.57
C ALA A 68 7.79 2.03 5.60
N VAL A 69 8.38 3.23 5.54
CA VAL A 69 9.84 3.42 5.66
C VAL A 69 10.34 2.95 7.02
N ALA A 70 9.70 3.37 8.11
CA ALA A 70 10.09 2.98 9.47
C ALA A 70 10.01 1.47 9.71
N MET A 71 9.09 0.78 9.04
CA MET A 71 8.92 -0.68 9.11
C MET A 71 9.78 -1.44 8.10
N GLY A 72 10.65 -0.76 7.34
CA GLY A 72 11.57 -1.39 6.39
C GLY A 72 10.90 -1.95 5.13
N ALA A 73 9.80 -1.35 4.69
CA ALA A 73 9.17 -1.74 3.42
C ALA A 73 10.14 -1.51 2.25
N THR A 74 10.48 -2.58 1.52
CA THR A 74 11.41 -2.52 0.38
C THR A 74 10.81 -1.83 -0.85
N LEU A 75 9.49 -1.90 -1.01
CA LEU A 75 8.74 -1.31 -2.13
C LEU A 75 7.34 -0.92 -1.66
N THR A 76 6.84 0.24 -2.10
CA THR A 76 5.46 0.66 -1.91
C THR A 76 4.73 0.75 -3.24
N SER A 77 3.49 0.24 -3.31
CA SER A 77 2.59 0.40 -4.45
C SER A 77 1.46 1.36 -4.08
N ASN A 78 1.32 2.44 -4.86
CA ASN A 78 0.50 3.59 -4.50
C ASN A 78 -0.49 3.91 -5.63
N SER A 79 -1.74 3.45 -5.48
CA SER A 79 -2.80 3.60 -6.49
C SER A 79 -3.81 4.69 -6.11
N TYR A 80 -3.34 5.85 -5.67
CA TYR A 80 -4.16 7.03 -5.37
C TYR A 80 -3.80 8.18 -6.31
N GLY A 81 -4.83 8.93 -6.74
CA GLY A 81 -4.67 10.14 -7.56
C GLY A 81 -4.68 11.42 -6.71
N GLY A 82 -4.72 12.57 -7.38
CA GLY A 82 -4.83 13.88 -6.74
C GLY A 82 -3.54 14.70 -6.75
N GLY A 83 -3.69 16.02 -6.64
CA GLY A 83 -2.59 16.99 -6.65
C GLY A 83 -1.77 16.94 -5.38
N PHE A 84 -0.82 16.01 -5.30
CA PHE A 84 0.14 15.94 -4.21
C PHE A 84 1.01 17.20 -4.22
N PRO A 85 1.09 17.98 -3.13
CA PRO A 85 2.02 19.10 -3.07
C PRO A 85 3.43 18.60 -3.31
N PHE A 86 4.09 19.10 -4.35
CA PHE A 86 5.40 18.64 -4.82
C PHE A 86 6.41 18.49 -3.68
N ARG A 87 6.48 19.48 -2.78
CA ARG A 87 7.41 19.47 -1.63
C ARG A 87 7.16 18.34 -0.62
N ALA A 88 5.90 17.99 -0.38
CA ALA A 88 5.56 16.93 0.56
C ALA A 88 5.87 15.55 -0.03
N ARG A 89 5.68 15.38 -1.35
CA ARG A 89 6.10 14.19 -2.09
C ARG A 89 7.62 14.04 -2.09
N GLU A 90 8.35 15.09 -2.45
CA GLU A 90 9.83 15.10 -2.47
C GLU A 90 10.42 14.79 -1.09
N ALA A 91 9.86 15.36 -0.03
CA ALA A 91 10.32 15.08 1.33
C ALA A 91 10.10 13.60 1.72
N ALA A 92 8.97 13.01 1.31
CA ALA A 92 8.68 11.60 1.59
C ALA A 92 9.60 10.66 0.77
N ILE A 93 9.88 11.00 -0.50
CA ILE A 93 10.82 10.25 -1.35
C ILE A 93 12.23 10.33 -0.76
N ARG A 94 12.73 11.53 -0.45
CA ARG A 94 14.07 11.71 0.12
C ARG A 94 14.25 10.93 1.42
N LYS A 95 13.25 10.93 2.28
CA LYS A 95 13.31 10.17 3.54
C LYS A 95 13.33 8.65 3.32
N ALA A 96 12.67 8.15 2.26
CA ALA A 96 12.76 6.75 1.89
C ALA A 96 14.15 6.40 1.33
N GLU A 97 14.78 7.31 0.58
CA GLU A 97 16.16 7.14 0.08
C GLU A 97 17.19 7.12 1.21
N GLU A 98 17.07 8.01 2.21
CA GLU A 98 17.96 8.10 3.38
C GLU A 98 17.90 6.86 4.31
N ALA A 99 16.86 6.04 4.19
CA ALA A 99 16.65 4.86 5.04
C ALA A 99 17.24 3.55 4.48
N ASN A 100 17.81 3.59 3.27
CA ASN A 100 18.51 2.47 2.61
C ASN A 100 20.04 2.60 2.75
#